data_AF-A0A075IEF9-F1
#
_entry.id   AF-A0A075IEF9-F1
#
_cell.length_a   1.000
_cell.length_b   1.000
_cell.length_c   1.000
_cell.angle_alpha   90.00
_cell.angle_beta   90.00
_cell.angle_gamma   90.00
#
_symmetry.space_group_name_H-M   'P 1'
#
loop_
_entity.id
_entity.type
_entity.pdbx_description
1 polymer ?
#
loop_
_entity_poly.entity_id
_entity_poly.type
_entity_poly.pdbx_seq_one_letter_code
_entity_poly.pdbx_strand_id
1 'polypeptide(L)'
;MPPASVMTRLILIMVWRKLIRNPNTYSSLIGLVWSLVAFRWHITMPKIVEKSISILSDAGLGMAMFSLGLFMALQPRIIACGNTVAAFAMAVRFLVGPSVMAAASIAVGLRGTLLHVAIVQAALPQGIVPFVFAKEYNVHPAILSTAVIFGMLIALPITLVYYILLGL
;
A
#
# COMPACT_ATOMS: atom_id res chain seq x y z
N MET A 1 13.27 8.35 35.54
CA MET A 1 12.80 8.25 34.13
C MET A 1 13.16 9.57 33.45
N PRO A 2 13.80 9.58 32.27
CA PRO A 2 14.17 10.82 31.59
C PRO A 2 12.90 11.63 31.20
N PRO A 3 13.00 12.97 31.10
CA PRO A 3 11.85 13.81 30.74
C PRO A 3 11.25 13.41 29.39
N ALA A 4 9.92 13.47 29.26
CA ALA A 4 9.20 13.07 28.05
C ALA A 4 9.71 13.77 26.78
N SER A 5 10.13 15.04 26.89
CA SER A 5 10.73 15.83 25.79
C SER A 5 12.07 15.29 25.31
N VAL A 6 12.88 14.71 26.19
CA VAL A 6 14.17 14.11 25.84
C VAL A 6 13.93 12.77 25.16
N MET A 7 12.98 11.98 25.66
CA MET A 7 12.63 10.68 25.09
C MET A 7 12.02 10.81 23.69
N THR A 8 11.09 11.76 23.48
CA THR A 8 10.52 12.03 22.14
C THR A 8 11.59 12.51 21.16
N ARG A 9 12.50 13.40 21.59
CA ARG A 9 13.59 13.88 20.73
C ARG A 9 14.57 12.76 20.38
N LEU A 10 14.88 11.86 21.31
CA LEU A 10 15.72 10.69 21.06
C LEU A 10 15.07 9.75 20.03
N ILE A 11 13.78 9.44 20.23
CA ILE A 11 13.00 8.60 19.31
C ILE A 11 12.99 9.24 17.92
N LEU A 12 12.73 10.55 17.82
CA LEU A 12 12.69 11.26 16.54
C LEU A 12 14.03 11.18 15.80
N ILE A 13 15.15 11.38 16.51
CA ILE A 13 16.50 11.29 15.93
C ILE A 13 16.81 9.85 15.48
N MET A 14 16.44 8.85 16.28
CA MET A 14 16.65 7.44 15.93
C MET A 14 15.82 7.03 14.70
N VAL A 15 14.54 7.41 14.67
CA VAL A 15 13.63 7.13 13.55
C VAL A 15 14.12 7.82 12.28
N TRP A 16 14.49 9.10 12.36
CA TRP A 16 15.02 9.85 11.23
C TRP A 16 16.29 9.21 10.65
N ARG A 17 17.23 8.82 11.52
CA ARG A 17 18.47 8.14 11.11
C ARG A 17 18.19 6.76 10.48
N LYS A 18 17.22 6.01 11.00
CA LYS A 18 16.79 4.73 10.42
C LYS A 18 16.07 4.92 9.07
N LEU A 19 15.27 5.98 8.94
CA LEU A 19 14.50 6.29 7.74
C LEU A 19 15.41 6.68 6.56
N ILE A 20 16.39 7.56 6.78
CA ILE A 20 17.33 7.97 5.72
C ILE A 20 18.21 6.81 5.26
N ARG A 21 18.53 5.87 6.16
CA ARG A 21 19.30 4.67 5.83
C ARG A 21 18.45 3.56 5.18
N ASN A 22 17.12 3.74 5.08
CA ASN A 22 16.25 2.74 4.48
C ASN A 22 16.33 2.82 2.95
N PRO A 23 16.70 1.72 2.27
CA PRO A 23 16.88 1.75 0.83
C PRO A 23 15.62 2.04 0.03
N ASN A 24 14.47 1.59 0.54
CA ASN A 24 13.19 1.83 -0.11
C ASN A 24 12.84 3.33 -0.06
N THR A 25 13.16 4.01 1.05
CA THR A 25 12.83 5.43 1.22
C THR A 25 13.61 6.32 0.28
N TYR A 26 14.94 6.14 0.17
CA TYR A 26 15.71 6.95 -0.78
C TYR A 26 15.34 6.61 -2.23
N SER A 27 15.04 5.34 -2.54
CA SER A 27 14.68 4.91 -3.89
C SER A 27 13.37 5.56 -4.34
N SER A 28 12.33 5.56 -3.50
CA SER A 28 11.06 6.22 -3.80
C SER A 28 11.21 7.74 -3.93
N LEU A 29 12.03 8.37 -3.08
CA LEU A 29 12.31 9.82 -3.16
C LEU A 29 13.02 10.17 -4.47
N ILE A 30 14.07 9.44 -4.85
CA ILE A 30 14.80 9.67 -6.09
C ILE A 30 13.88 9.46 -7.30
N GLY A 31 13.07 8.39 -7.29
CA GLY A 31 12.10 8.12 -8.35
C GLY A 31 11.07 9.24 -8.52
N LEU A 32 10.55 9.79 -7.40
CA LEU A 32 9.60 10.88 -7.41
C LEU A 32 10.24 12.20 -7.88
N VAL A 33 11.43 12.54 -7.38
CA VAL A 33 12.19 13.72 -7.82
C VAL A 33 12.50 13.63 -9.32
N TRP A 34 12.96 12.47 -9.79
CA TRP A 34 13.22 12.24 -11.21
C TRP A 34 11.94 12.37 -12.05
N SER A 35 10.82 11.80 -11.61
CA SER A 35 9.52 11.91 -12.29
C SER A 35 9.07 13.38 -12.43
N LEU A 36 9.22 14.18 -11.38
CA LEU A 36 8.89 15.61 -11.40
C LEU A 36 9.81 16.40 -12.34
N VAL A 37 11.12 16.15 -12.32
CA VAL A 37 12.09 16.79 -13.22
C VAL A 37 11.83 16.41 -14.67
N ALA A 38 11.59 15.12 -14.94
CA ALA A 38 11.26 14.61 -16.27
C ALA A 38 9.98 15.25 -16.82
N PHE A 39 8.94 15.38 -15.99
CA PHE A 39 7.69 16.05 -16.36
C PHE A 39 7.90 17.55 -16.62
N ARG A 40 8.73 18.23 -15.82
CA ARG A 40 8.98 19.67 -15.93
C ARG A 40 9.85 20.04 -17.14
N TRP A 41 10.87 19.25 -17.45
CA TRP A 41 11.80 19.49 -18.57
C TRP A 41 11.47 18.68 -19.83
N HIS A 42 10.38 17.89 -19.82
CA HIS A 42 10.01 16.96 -20.90
C HIS A 42 11.16 16.03 -21.32
N ILE A 43 12.00 15.62 -20.38
CA ILE A 43 13.11 14.71 -20.63
C ILE A 43 12.59 13.28 -20.51
N THR A 44 12.60 12.55 -21.62
CA THR A 44 12.31 11.11 -21.62
C THR A 44 13.52 10.32 -21.17
N MET A 45 13.33 9.38 -20.25
CA MET A 45 14.42 8.50 -19.82
C MET A 45 14.87 7.61 -21.00
N PRO A 46 16.17 7.28 -21.12
CA PRO A 46 16.62 6.38 -22.19
C PRO A 46 15.88 5.05 -22.10
N LYS A 47 15.39 4.55 -23.24
CA LYS A 47 14.57 3.32 -23.32
C LYS A 47 15.22 2.12 -22.62
N ILE A 48 16.54 2.05 -22.58
CA ILE A 48 17.31 0.98 -21.93
C ILE A 48 17.15 1.01 -20.41
N VAL A 49 17.21 2.20 -19.80
CA VAL A 49 17.08 2.35 -18.35
C VAL A 49 15.62 2.13 -17.95
N GLU A 50 14.67 2.66 -18.71
CA GLU A 50 13.23 2.48 -18.47
C GLU A 50 12.82 1.01 -18.53
N LYS A 51 13.26 0.30 -19.59
CA LYS A 51 12.98 -1.13 -19.72
C LYS A 51 13.67 -1.96 -18.64
N SER A 52 14.89 -1.62 -18.26
CA SER A 52 15.59 -2.31 -17.17
C SER A 52 14.84 -2.17 -15.84
N ILE A 53 14.40 -0.95 -15.50
CA ILE A 53 13.66 -0.68 -14.26
C ILE A 53 12.29 -1.37 -14.28
N SER A 54 11.56 -1.31 -15.39
CA SER A 54 10.25 -1.97 -15.50
C SER A 54 10.35 -3.49 -15.39
N ILE A 55 11.29 -4.14 -16.09
CA ILE A 55 11.52 -5.59 -15.97
C ILE A 55 11.85 -5.98 -14.52
N LEU A 56 12.73 -5.22 -13.86
CA LEU A 56 13.10 -5.48 -12.47
C LEU A 56 11.91 -5.27 -11.51
N SER A 57 11.10 -4.24 -11.74
CA SER A 57 9.89 -3.95 -10.98
C SER A 57 8.85 -5.07 -11.13
N ASP A 58 8.58 -5.50 -12.35
CA ASP A 58 7.59 -6.56 -12.64
C ASP A 58 8.05 -7.90 -12.06
N ALA A 59 9.34 -8.23 -12.19
CA ALA A 59 9.92 -9.41 -11.56
C ALA A 59 9.82 -9.34 -10.02
N GLY A 60 10.12 -8.18 -9.42
CA GLY A 60 10.00 -7.95 -7.98
C GLY A 60 8.58 -8.10 -7.46
N LEU A 61 7.59 -7.54 -8.16
CA LEU A 61 6.18 -7.70 -7.84
C LEU A 61 5.76 -9.18 -7.94
N GLY A 62 6.17 -9.88 -8.99
CA GLY A 62 5.90 -11.32 -9.16
C GLY A 62 6.49 -12.18 -8.04
N MET A 63 7.75 -11.94 -7.67
CA MET A 63 8.41 -12.62 -6.54
C MET A 63 7.69 -12.34 -5.21
N ALA A 64 7.24 -11.11 -4.98
CA ALA A 64 6.50 -10.75 -3.77
C ALA A 64 5.13 -11.45 -3.70
N MET A 65 4.40 -11.51 -4.82
CA MET A 65 3.13 -12.24 -4.92
C MET A 65 3.32 -13.73 -4.68
N PHE A 66 4.36 -14.32 -5.26
CA PHE A 66 4.70 -15.72 -5.05
C PHE A 66 5.07 -16.00 -3.58
N SER A 67 5.88 -15.14 -2.96
CA SER A 67 6.25 -15.27 -1.53
C SER A 67 5.04 -15.19 -0.61
N LEU A 68 4.07 -14.35 -0.94
CA LEU A 68 2.80 -14.24 -0.23
C LEU A 68 1.95 -15.52 -0.37
N GLY A 69 1.89 -16.11 -1.56
CA GLY A 69 1.24 -17.41 -1.78
C GLY A 69 1.91 -18.55 -1.01
N LEU A 70 3.24 -18.63 -1.07
CA LEU A 70 4.02 -19.62 -0.30
C LEU A 70 3.82 -19.44 1.20
N PHE A 71 3.82 -18.19 1.70
CA PHE A 71 3.60 -17.91 3.11
C PHE A 71 2.25 -18.43 3.58
N MET A 72 1.18 -18.24 2.78
CA MET A 72 -0.14 -18.78 3.13
C MET A 72 -0.19 -20.31 3.04
N ALA A 73 0.42 -20.91 2.03
CA ALA A 73 0.47 -22.37 1.87
C ALA A 73 1.20 -23.08 3.03
N LEU A 74 2.19 -22.41 3.62
CA LEU A 74 2.93 -22.91 4.79
C LEU A 74 2.18 -22.72 6.11
N GLN A 75 1.10 -21.95 6.16
CA GLN A 75 0.31 -21.79 7.38
C GLN A 75 -0.61 -23.00 7.59
N PRO A 76 -0.78 -23.50 8.83
CA PRO A 76 -1.65 -24.64 9.12
C PRO A 76 -3.15 -24.32 8.96
N ARG A 77 -3.51 -23.05 8.79
CA ARG A 77 -4.87 -22.57 8.54
C ARG A 77 -4.86 -21.57 7.40
N ILE A 78 -5.84 -21.68 6.50
CA ILE A 78 -6.05 -20.73 5.39
C ILE A 78 -6.25 -19.30 5.91
N ILE A 79 -6.81 -19.14 7.11
CA ILE A 79 -6.95 -17.87 7.83
C ILE A 79 -6.06 -17.93 9.08
N ALA A 80 -4.80 -17.50 8.94
CA ALA A 80 -3.79 -17.60 10.00
C ALA A 80 -4.07 -16.69 11.21
N CYS A 81 -4.80 -15.59 11.04
CA CYS A 81 -5.15 -14.66 12.13
C CYS A 81 -6.50 -14.96 12.83
N GLY A 82 -7.28 -15.92 12.32
CA GLY A 82 -8.67 -16.16 12.76
C GLY A 82 -9.71 -15.27 12.06
N ASN A 83 -10.95 -15.77 11.99
CA ASN A 83 -12.00 -15.21 11.14
C ASN A 83 -12.46 -13.81 11.58
N THR A 84 -12.48 -13.53 12.88
CA THR A 84 -12.95 -12.25 13.43
C THR A 84 -12.03 -11.09 13.08
N VAL A 85 -10.72 -11.28 13.26
CA VAL A 85 -9.72 -10.26 12.93
C VAL A 85 -9.61 -10.05 11.42
N ALA A 86 -9.72 -11.12 10.63
CA ALA A 86 -9.77 -11.03 9.18
C ALA A 86 -11.02 -10.26 8.69
N ALA A 87 -12.20 -10.59 9.21
CA ALA A 87 -13.44 -9.89 8.86
C ALA A 87 -13.38 -8.40 9.25
N PHE A 88 -12.84 -8.08 10.43
CA PHE A 88 -12.66 -6.70 10.87
C PHE A 88 -11.69 -5.93 9.96
N ALA A 89 -10.52 -6.51 9.63
CA ALA A 89 -9.55 -5.87 8.73
C ALA A 89 -10.16 -5.59 7.35
N MET A 90 -10.97 -6.53 6.83
CA MET A 90 -11.67 -6.39 5.57
C MET A 90 -12.75 -5.29 5.61
N ALA A 91 -13.55 -5.25 6.67
CA ALA A 91 -14.55 -4.21 6.87
C ALA A 91 -13.91 -2.82 6.96
N VAL A 92 -12.83 -2.68 7.72
CA VAL A 92 -12.06 -1.43 7.80
C VAL A 92 -11.50 -1.06 6.41
N ARG A 93 -10.97 -2.02 5.66
CA ARG A 93 -10.37 -1.72 4.35
C ARG A 93 -11.39 -1.24 3.33
N PHE A 94 -12.53 -1.92 3.20
CA PHE A 94 -13.50 -1.70 2.12
C PHE A 94 -14.66 -0.76 2.49
N LEU A 95 -14.91 -0.50 3.77
CA LEU A 95 -15.92 0.47 4.23
C LEU A 95 -15.25 1.74 4.75
N VAL A 96 -14.38 1.61 5.76
CA VAL A 96 -13.76 2.77 6.40
C VAL A 96 -12.82 3.49 5.43
N GLY A 97 -11.98 2.75 4.69
CA GLY A 97 -11.07 3.33 3.70
C GLY A 97 -11.76 4.26 2.67
N PRO A 98 -12.74 3.75 1.89
CA PRO A 98 -13.49 4.55 0.94
C PRO A 98 -14.31 5.68 1.59
N SER A 99 -14.91 5.45 2.76
CA SER A 99 -15.69 6.49 3.45
C SER A 99 -14.83 7.68 3.89
N VAL A 100 -13.64 7.41 4.45
CA VAL A 100 -12.68 8.46 4.83
C VAL A 100 -12.17 9.19 3.59
N MET A 101 -11.90 8.47 2.49
CA MET A 101 -11.50 9.10 1.23
C MET A 101 -12.61 9.98 0.67
N ALA A 102 -13.87 9.54 0.69
CA ALA A 102 -15.01 10.31 0.23
C ALA A 102 -15.15 11.61 1.05
N ALA A 103 -15.12 11.50 2.39
CA ALA A 103 -15.20 12.64 3.29
C ALA A 103 -14.06 13.64 3.06
N ALA A 104 -12.82 13.15 2.96
CA ALA A 104 -11.65 13.99 2.71
C ALA A 104 -11.70 14.64 1.33
N SER A 105 -12.13 13.90 0.30
CA SER A 105 -12.23 14.40 -1.07
C SER A 105 -13.28 15.51 -1.18
N ILE A 106 -14.43 15.35 -0.52
CA ILE A 106 -15.48 16.38 -0.45
C ILE A 106 -14.97 17.61 0.32
N ALA A 107 -14.24 17.41 1.43
CA ALA A 107 -13.68 18.51 2.23
C ALA A 107 -12.64 19.33 1.45
N VAL A 108 -11.86 18.70 0.58
CA VAL A 108 -10.91 19.38 -0.33
C VAL A 108 -11.60 20.00 -1.55
N GLY A 109 -12.89 19.71 -1.77
CA GLY A 109 -13.70 20.26 -2.86
C GLY A 109 -13.60 19.50 -4.19
N LEU A 110 -13.13 18.24 -4.18
CA LEU A 110 -13.13 17.39 -5.37
C LEU A 110 -14.57 17.08 -5.79
N ARG A 111 -14.88 17.28 -7.08
CA ARG A 111 -16.20 17.04 -7.67
C ARG A 111 -16.10 16.26 -8.98
N GLY A 112 -17.18 15.59 -9.36
CA GLY A 112 -17.28 14.85 -10.62
C GLY A 112 -16.34 13.64 -10.65
N THR A 113 -15.75 13.37 -11.82
CA THR A 113 -14.94 12.17 -12.09
C THR A 113 -13.78 11.97 -11.13
N LEU A 114 -13.10 13.04 -10.70
CA LEU A 114 -11.97 12.96 -9.76
C LEU A 114 -12.37 12.41 -8.39
N LEU A 115 -13.56 12.77 -7.90
CA LEU A 115 -14.11 12.22 -6.64
C LEU A 115 -14.38 10.73 -6.78
N HIS A 116 -14.93 10.31 -7.92
CA HIS A 116 -15.29 8.91 -8.17
C HIS A 116 -14.03 8.04 -8.26
N VAL A 117 -13.02 8.51 -9.00
CA VAL A 117 -11.72 7.85 -9.11
C VAL A 117 -11.04 7.72 -7.75
N ALA A 118 -11.06 8.77 -6.92
CA ALA A 118 -10.47 8.73 -5.57
C ALA A 118 -11.14 7.67 -4.68
N ILE A 119 -12.46 7.59 -4.68
CA ILE A 119 -13.22 6.60 -3.89
C ILE A 119 -12.94 5.18 -4.38
N VAL A 120 -12.96 4.95 -5.70
CA VAL A 120 -12.66 3.62 -6.29
C VAL A 120 -11.23 3.20 -5.99
N GLN A 121 -10.26 4.12 -6.09
CA GLN A 121 -8.87 3.84 -5.75
C GLN A 121 -8.69 3.49 -4.26
N ALA A 122 -9.46 4.13 -3.38
CA ALA A 122 -9.48 3.79 -1.96
C ALA A 122 -10.14 2.43 -1.69
N ALA A 123 -11.04 1.95 -2.55
CA ALA A 123 -11.70 0.65 -2.44
C ALA A 123 -10.89 -0.52 -3.01
N LEU A 124 -9.75 -0.26 -3.66
CA LEU A 124 -8.87 -1.32 -4.19
C LEU A 124 -8.32 -2.23 -3.06
N PRO A 125 -7.95 -3.49 -3.35
CA PRO A 125 -7.38 -4.37 -2.34
C PRO A 125 -6.07 -3.82 -1.78
N GLN A 126 -5.62 -4.36 -0.64
CA GLN A 126 -4.33 -3.98 -0.07
C GLN A 126 -3.19 -4.40 -1.01
N GLY A 127 -2.17 -3.54 -1.12
CA GLY A 127 -0.96 -3.87 -1.87
C GLY A 127 -0.15 -4.98 -1.21
N ILE A 128 0.69 -5.64 -2.01
CA ILE A 128 1.58 -6.72 -1.55
C ILE A 128 2.75 -6.18 -0.73
N VAL A 129 3.19 -4.94 -0.99
CA VAL A 129 4.35 -4.31 -0.34
C VAL A 129 4.21 -4.21 1.19
N PRO A 130 3.05 -3.82 1.76
CA PRO A 130 2.80 -3.94 3.20
C PRO A 130 3.06 -5.32 3.79
N PHE A 131 2.73 -6.40 3.08
CA PHE A 131 3.05 -7.77 3.52
C PHE A 131 4.56 -8.02 3.53
N VAL A 132 5.28 -7.58 2.49
CA VAL A 132 6.75 -7.69 2.44
C VAL A 132 7.38 -6.99 3.64
N PHE A 133 6.93 -5.77 3.95
CA PHE A 133 7.41 -5.04 5.12
C PHE A 133 7.03 -5.70 6.45
N ALA A 134 5.82 -6.23 6.56
CA ALA A 134 5.38 -6.92 7.76
C ALA A 134 6.16 -8.22 8.00
N LYS A 135 6.56 -8.91 6.94
CA LYS A 135 7.44 -10.07 7.01
C LYS A 135 8.85 -9.66 7.40
N GLU A 136 9.39 -8.61 6.76
CA GLU A 136 10.75 -8.08 7.04
C GLU A 136 10.89 -7.60 8.48
N TYR A 137 9.90 -6.85 8.98
CA TYR A 137 9.90 -6.29 10.33
C TYR A 137 9.22 -7.18 11.39
N ASN A 138 8.77 -8.38 11.02
CA ASN A 138 8.02 -9.29 11.89
C ASN A 138 6.79 -8.65 12.59
N VAL A 139 6.08 -7.78 11.86
CA VAL A 139 4.88 -7.08 12.36
C VAL A 139 3.63 -7.77 11.81
N HIS A 140 3.16 -8.81 12.50
CA HIS A 140 1.90 -9.51 12.19
C HIS A 140 1.70 -9.88 10.70
N PRO A 141 2.66 -10.58 10.06
CA PRO A 141 2.59 -10.90 8.63
C PRO A 141 1.38 -11.77 8.26
N ALA A 142 0.88 -12.59 9.19
CA ALA A 142 -0.31 -13.42 9.03
C ALA A 142 -1.59 -12.61 8.76
N ILE A 143 -1.73 -11.45 9.37
CA ILE A 143 -2.93 -10.60 9.20
C ILE A 143 -2.90 -10.01 7.79
N LEU A 144 -1.75 -9.48 7.40
CA LEU A 144 -1.56 -8.83 6.11
C LEU A 144 -1.60 -9.83 4.95
N SER A 145 -1.05 -11.04 5.09
CA SER A 145 -1.17 -12.07 4.06
C SER A 145 -2.64 -12.45 3.81
N THR A 146 -3.41 -12.67 4.88
CA THR A 146 -4.84 -12.99 4.77
C THR A 146 -5.61 -11.80 4.19
N ALA A 147 -5.37 -10.58 4.67
CA ALA A 147 -6.06 -9.38 4.18
C ALA A 147 -5.77 -9.08 2.71
N VAL A 148 -4.53 -9.29 2.23
CA VAL A 148 -4.18 -9.10 0.82
C VAL A 148 -4.85 -10.15 -0.06
N ILE A 149 -4.81 -11.44 0.30
CA ILE A 149 -5.36 -12.53 -0.53
C ILE A 149 -6.88 -12.48 -0.59
N PHE A 150 -7.54 -12.47 0.57
CA PHE A 150 -9.00 -12.35 0.61
C PHE A 150 -9.47 -10.99 0.12
N GLY A 151 -8.68 -9.94 0.38
CA GLY A 151 -8.87 -8.61 -0.20
C GLY A 151 -8.92 -8.67 -1.71
N MET A 152 -7.98 -9.34 -2.38
CA MET A 152 -7.98 -9.48 -3.83
C MET A 152 -9.18 -10.29 -4.34
N LEU A 153 -9.58 -11.37 -3.66
CA LEU A 153 -10.74 -12.17 -4.06
C LEU A 153 -12.06 -11.40 -3.95
N ILE A 154 -12.22 -10.64 -2.87
CA ILE A 154 -13.46 -9.89 -2.57
C ILE A 154 -13.44 -8.50 -3.23
N ALA A 155 -12.27 -8.02 -3.67
CA ALA A 155 -12.15 -6.72 -4.32
C ALA A 155 -13.00 -6.63 -5.58
N LEU A 156 -12.99 -7.63 -6.46
CA LEU A 156 -13.75 -7.59 -7.71
C LEU A 156 -15.25 -7.31 -7.51
N PRO A 157 -15.99 -8.07 -6.68
CA PRO A 157 -17.40 -7.76 -6.45
C PRO A 157 -17.61 -6.42 -5.73
N ILE A 158 -16.73 -6.05 -4.79
CA ILE A 158 -16.86 -4.78 -4.07
C ILE A 158 -16.61 -3.58 -4.99
N THR A 159 -15.56 -3.61 -5.81
CA THR A 159 -15.25 -2.52 -6.74
C THR A 159 -16.34 -2.38 -7.78
N LEU A 160 -16.94 -3.48 -8.24
CA LEU A 160 -18.09 -3.45 -9.14
C LEU A 160 -19.30 -2.78 -8.49
N VAL A 161 -19.60 -3.09 -7.21
CA VAL A 161 -20.66 -2.41 -6.47
C VAL A 161 -20.38 -0.91 -6.34
N TYR A 162 -19.14 -0.52 -6.02
CA TYR A 162 -18.77 0.90 -6.00
C TYR A 162 -18.90 1.56 -7.36
N TYR A 163 -18.54 0.86 -8.45
CA TYR A 163 -18.67 1.36 -9.82
C TYR A 163 -20.13 1.65 -10.16
N ILE A 164 -21.04 0.72 -9.82
CA ILE A 164 -22.49 0.88 -10.03
C ILE A 164 -23.06 2.01 -9.15
N LEU A 165 -22.69 2.07 -7.87
CA LEU A 165 -23.17 3.09 -6.94
C LEU A 165 -22.72 4.50 -7.32
N LEU A 166 -21.53 4.61 -7.88
CA LEU A 166 -20.95 5.86 -8.35
C LEU A 166 -21.42 6.21 -9.78
N GLY A 167 -22.13 5.34 -10.48
CA GLY A 167 -22.67 5.60 -11.82
C GLY A 167 -21.58 5.86 -12.88
N LEU A 168 -20.40 5.26 -12.69
CA LEU A 168 -19.31 5.26 -13.67
C LEU A 168 -19.61 4.31 -14.85
#